data_AF-A0A414MIL3-F1
#
_entry.id   AF-A0A414MIL3-F1
#
_cell.length_a   1.000
_cell.length_b   1.000
_cell.length_c   1.000
_cell.angle_alpha   90.00
_cell.angle_beta   90.00
_cell.angle_gamma   90.00
#
_symmetry.space_group_name_H-M   'P 1'
#
loop_
_entity.id
_entity.type
_entity.pdbx_description
1 polymer ?
#
loop_
_entity_poly.entity_id
_entity_poly.type
_entity_poly.pdbx_seq_one_letter_code
_entity_poly.pdbx_strand_id
1 'polypeptide(L)'
;MDYLAIIRKADFVDLFKYGKLNVYSAINFDGNIKAHANDDDLFEKLAKNMNFFEYSFEYMVIHFISDNGNECPCPVSIENVRGLYTFDEEAKKEMSVSFDSRIKLHVSPWGEKFNTLHNNRLMLQSKRGIDNLWAIFDLSETDRKMCESIITDDIVSEVFDELFSYKRPTGEQSIWTYLLRYERHSFYPNNTKGYFCDYIHVACNWLKKIELQEDVAETTGLYTQIINCSKDDFASLSNIAVRSNLSSLTDEDAGCKFAIAAPLFLLMKDKFSDGFCIDSKIINYAKKFGLECSVAVYLLGLTLGYDKTYDAYYDFVKLPIFELRTENQEANKLDYVQESNEKEICSENRNENVAVSLSSEDTIKGKDISTTDTYFPTIEQETSLVQQGQLFVMESVNKKQPIAWLRLKNKNDNDFKPAFNDKEVSTLISKGYKIAKRFSKEEKSYIISQGYEVS
;
A
#
# COMPACT_ATOMS: atom_id res chain seq x y z
N MET A 1 -28.46 23.78 23.82
CA MET A 1 -27.46 24.36 22.90
C MET A 1 -27.07 23.35 21.84
N ASP A 2 -26.53 23.77 20.70
CA ASP A 2 -26.12 22.90 19.60
C ASP A 2 -24.66 22.47 19.74
N TYR A 3 -24.40 21.19 19.45
CA TYR A 3 -23.08 20.58 19.58
C TYR A 3 -22.75 19.69 18.37
N LEU A 4 -21.45 19.61 18.07
CA LEU A 4 -20.85 18.67 17.13
C LEU A 4 -19.93 17.71 17.87
N ALA A 5 -19.90 16.46 17.43
CA ALA A 5 -18.89 15.49 17.82
C ALA A 5 -18.54 14.56 16.66
N ILE A 6 -17.35 13.96 16.70
CA ILE A 6 -16.98 12.86 15.80
C ILE A 6 -17.15 11.54 16.55
N ILE A 7 -17.92 10.63 15.98
CA ILE A 7 -18.19 9.30 16.53
C ILE A 7 -17.90 8.24 15.49
N ARG A 8 -17.66 6.99 15.93
CA ARG A 8 -17.53 5.87 14.99
C ARG A 8 -18.90 5.50 14.43
N LYS A 9 -18.90 4.91 13.24
CA LYS A 9 -20.08 4.27 12.64
C LYS A 9 -20.73 3.28 13.61
N ALA A 10 -19.92 2.47 14.31
CA ALA A 10 -20.39 1.53 15.32
C ALA A 10 -21.09 2.21 16.52
N ASP A 11 -20.55 3.35 16.99
CA ASP A 11 -21.16 4.10 18.11
C ASP A 11 -22.53 4.65 17.71
N PHE A 12 -22.71 5.06 16.45
CA PHE A 12 -24.02 5.47 15.96
C PHE A 12 -25.01 4.29 15.87
N VAL A 13 -24.56 3.10 15.47
CA VAL A 13 -25.39 1.89 15.48
C VAL A 13 -25.89 1.59 16.89
N ASP A 14 -25.03 1.72 17.90
CA ASP A 14 -25.40 1.57 19.30
C ASP A 14 -26.36 2.69 19.77
N LEU A 15 -26.11 3.94 19.39
CA LEU A 15 -27.02 5.06 19.68
C LEU A 15 -28.41 4.81 19.09
N PHE A 16 -28.49 4.35 17.84
CA PHE A 16 -29.76 4.07 17.17
C PHE A 16 -30.50 2.88 17.81
N LYS A 17 -29.76 1.85 18.23
CA LYS A 17 -30.34 0.65 18.84
C LYS A 17 -30.79 0.86 20.28
N TYR A 18 -30.01 1.57 21.09
CA TYR A 18 -30.24 1.71 22.53
C TYR A 18 -30.77 3.10 22.93
N GLY A 19 -30.83 4.04 21.99
CA GLY A 19 -31.38 5.38 22.17
C GLY A 19 -30.47 6.35 22.92
N LYS A 20 -29.31 5.91 23.44
CA LYS A 20 -28.36 6.75 24.20
C LYS A 20 -26.91 6.40 23.91
N LEU A 21 -26.05 7.41 23.92
CA LEU A 21 -24.60 7.32 23.75
C LEU A 21 -23.90 8.35 24.64
N ASN A 22 -22.74 8.00 25.19
CA ASN A 22 -21.88 8.93 25.91
C ASN A 22 -20.73 9.38 25.01
N VAL A 23 -20.65 10.68 24.74
CA VAL A 23 -19.63 11.27 23.87
C VAL A 23 -18.62 12.04 24.71
N TYR A 24 -17.32 11.79 24.50
CA TYR A 24 -16.25 12.37 25.32
C TYR A 24 -15.70 13.71 24.80
N SER A 25 -16.07 14.11 23.58
CA SER A 25 -15.62 15.36 22.96
C SER A 25 -16.77 15.96 22.16
N ALA A 26 -17.42 16.97 22.73
CA ALA A 26 -18.50 17.73 22.09
C ALA A 26 -18.11 19.20 22.01
N ILE A 27 -18.28 19.81 20.85
CA ILE A 27 -17.92 21.21 20.59
C ILE A 27 -19.20 22.00 20.33
N ASN A 28 -19.41 23.06 21.10
CA ASN A 28 -20.54 23.96 20.90
C ASN A 28 -20.37 24.77 19.61
N PHE A 29 -21.48 25.01 18.90
CA PHE A 29 -21.54 25.86 17.71
C PHE A 29 -22.92 26.52 17.56
N ASP A 30 -23.14 27.26 16.47
CA ASP A 30 -24.33 28.08 16.22
C ASP A 30 -25.53 27.31 15.62
N GLY A 31 -25.39 26.00 15.37
CA GLY A 31 -26.42 25.15 14.76
C GLY A 31 -26.38 25.09 13.22
N ASN A 32 -25.54 25.89 12.55
CA ASN A 32 -25.43 25.94 11.09
C ASN A 32 -24.05 25.47 10.59
N ILE A 33 -23.87 24.16 10.47
CA ILE A 33 -22.58 23.57 10.07
C ILE A 33 -22.09 24.10 8.72
N LYS A 34 -23.01 24.37 7.77
CA LYS A 34 -22.65 24.84 6.42
C LYS A 34 -22.02 26.23 6.44
N ALA A 35 -22.40 27.08 7.40
CA ALA A 35 -21.79 28.41 7.55
C ALA A 35 -20.31 28.33 7.99
N HIS A 36 -19.92 27.21 8.59
CA HIS A 36 -18.57 26.98 9.12
C HIS A 36 -17.64 26.24 8.14
N ALA A 37 -17.95 26.17 6.84
CA ALA A 37 -17.12 25.47 5.85
C ALA A 37 -15.64 25.90 5.85
N ASN A 38 -15.39 27.18 6.12
CA ASN A 38 -14.04 27.78 6.18
C ASN A 38 -13.57 28.06 7.62
N ASP A 39 -14.23 27.47 8.63
CA ASP A 39 -13.87 27.67 10.05
C ASP A 39 -12.83 26.61 10.49
N ASP A 40 -11.56 26.98 10.37
CA ASP A 40 -10.42 26.13 10.72
C ASP A 40 -10.38 25.82 12.21
N ASP A 41 -10.66 26.82 13.06
CA ASP A 41 -10.62 26.69 14.51
C ASP A 41 -11.68 25.68 15.01
N LEU A 42 -12.89 25.72 14.45
CA LEU A 42 -13.95 24.78 14.81
C LEU A 42 -13.60 23.36 14.35
N PHE A 43 -13.09 23.21 13.13
CA PHE A 43 -12.66 21.92 12.60
C PHE A 43 -11.55 21.31 13.44
N GLU A 44 -10.49 22.07 13.76
CA GLU A 44 -9.38 21.59 14.56
C GLU A 44 -9.83 21.14 15.95
N LYS A 45 -10.69 21.92 16.62
CA LYS A 45 -11.26 21.53 17.93
C LYS A 45 -12.06 20.23 17.84
N LEU A 46 -12.85 20.06 16.77
CA LEU A 46 -13.68 18.88 16.54
C LEU A 46 -12.82 17.63 16.27
N ALA A 47 -11.80 17.76 15.44
CA ALA A 47 -10.96 16.66 14.97
C ALA A 47 -9.80 16.29 15.94
N LYS A 48 -9.48 17.16 16.90
CA LYS A 48 -8.32 17.03 17.80
C LYS A 48 -8.15 15.65 18.43
N ASN A 49 -9.23 15.07 18.94
CA ASN A 49 -9.21 13.81 19.71
C ASN A 49 -9.60 12.59 18.87
N MET A 50 -9.75 12.75 17.55
CA MET A 50 -10.15 11.66 16.69
C MET A 50 -9.00 10.66 16.54
N ASN A 51 -9.28 9.37 16.67
CA ASN A 51 -8.27 8.32 16.43
C ASN A 51 -7.91 8.19 14.95
N PHE A 52 -6.81 7.49 14.65
CA PHE A 52 -6.49 7.05 13.29
C PHE A 52 -7.64 6.24 12.68
N PHE A 53 -7.78 6.33 11.37
CA PHE A 53 -8.80 5.66 10.59
C PHE A 53 -8.25 5.39 9.19
N GLU A 54 -8.60 4.24 8.64
CA GLU A 54 -8.17 3.84 7.30
C GLU A 54 -9.19 4.36 6.27
N TYR A 55 -10.48 4.16 6.57
CA TYR A 55 -11.56 4.56 5.67
C TYR A 55 -12.39 5.72 6.21
N SER A 56 -12.74 6.67 5.34
CA SER A 56 -13.56 7.82 5.70
C SER A 56 -14.98 7.44 6.18
N PHE A 57 -15.44 6.22 5.90
CA PHE A 57 -16.71 5.69 6.38
C PHE A 57 -16.68 5.08 7.79
N GLU A 58 -15.52 5.02 8.45
CA GLU A 58 -15.44 4.52 9.83
C GLU A 58 -16.00 5.51 10.85
N TYR A 59 -16.03 6.80 10.51
CA TYR A 59 -16.41 7.89 11.39
C TYR A 59 -17.43 8.82 10.73
N MET A 60 -18.19 9.54 11.56
CA MET A 60 -19.09 10.59 11.11
C MET A 60 -19.17 11.72 12.13
N VAL A 61 -19.58 12.90 11.67
CA VAL A 61 -19.93 14.01 12.55
C VAL A 61 -21.40 13.91 12.94
N ILE A 62 -21.69 13.91 14.23
CA ILE A 62 -23.03 13.98 14.79
C ILE A 62 -23.32 15.40 15.29
N HIS A 63 -24.46 15.95 14.86
CA HIS A 63 -25.03 17.19 15.37
C HIS A 63 -26.20 16.85 16.30
N PHE A 64 -26.16 17.36 17.52
CA PHE A 64 -27.22 17.14 18.52
C PHE A 64 -27.43 18.37 19.41
N ILE A 65 -28.57 18.39 20.10
CA ILE A 65 -28.89 19.38 21.12
C ILE A 65 -28.63 18.79 22.51
N SER A 66 -27.98 19.55 23.38
CA SER A 66 -27.84 19.21 24.79
C SER A 66 -27.88 20.47 25.66
N ASP A 67 -28.37 20.33 26.88
CA ASP A 67 -28.29 21.38 27.91
C ASP A 67 -27.03 21.20 28.78
N ASN A 68 -26.41 20.00 28.72
CA ASN A 68 -25.27 19.57 29.51
C ASN A 68 -24.03 19.29 28.64
N GLY A 69 -23.91 19.87 27.44
CA GLY A 69 -22.86 19.49 26.50
C GLY A 69 -21.41 19.82 26.92
N ASN A 70 -21.24 20.53 28.05
CA ASN A 70 -19.94 20.76 28.67
C ASN A 70 -19.56 19.69 29.72
N GLU A 71 -20.46 18.76 30.05
CA GLU A 71 -20.16 17.60 30.89
C GLU A 71 -19.35 16.56 30.09
N CYS A 72 -18.37 15.93 30.74
CA CYS A 72 -17.58 14.85 30.14
C CYS A 72 -17.73 13.57 30.98
N PRO A 73 -18.35 12.50 30.45
CA PRO A 73 -18.93 12.39 29.11
C PRO A 73 -20.24 13.19 28.94
N CYS A 74 -20.49 13.66 27.72
CA CYS A 74 -21.74 14.30 27.32
C CYS A 74 -22.77 13.22 26.91
N PRO A 75 -23.88 13.06 27.64
CA PRO A 75 -24.92 12.12 27.26
C PRO A 75 -25.72 12.65 26.06
N VAL A 76 -25.85 11.82 25.03
CA VAL A 76 -26.62 12.09 23.82
C VAL A 76 -27.78 11.10 23.75
N SER A 77 -29.00 11.62 23.64
CA SER A 77 -30.19 10.81 23.36
C SER A 77 -30.55 10.94 21.88
N ILE A 78 -31.03 9.85 21.27
CA ILE A 78 -31.35 9.80 19.82
C ILE A 78 -32.38 10.87 19.41
N GLU A 79 -33.32 11.22 20.30
CA GLU A 79 -34.36 12.23 20.04
C GLU A 79 -33.79 13.65 19.88
N ASN A 80 -32.58 13.87 20.41
CA ASN A 80 -31.90 15.16 20.36
C ASN A 80 -30.94 15.29 19.16
N VAL A 81 -30.78 14.23 18.36
CA VAL A 81 -29.95 14.26 17.15
C VAL A 81 -30.64 15.09 16.07
N ARG A 82 -29.88 16.00 15.47
CA ARG A 82 -30.36 16.95 14.45
C ARG A 82 -29.78 16.67 13.07
N GLY A 83 -28.57 16.12 12.99
CA GLY A 83 -27.92 15.84 11.73
C GLY A 83 -26.78 14.84 11.85
N LEU A 84 -26.54 14.13 10.75
CA LEU A 84 -25.42 13.21 10.57
C LEU A 84 -24.68 13.61 9.31
N TYR A 85 -23.37 13.81 9.43
CA TYR A 85 -22.52 14.27 8.34
C TYR A 85 -21.36 13.31 8.13
N THR A 86 -21.26 12.71 6.95
CA THR A 86 -20.11 11.93 6.53
C THR A 86 -18.96 12.85 6.13
N PHE A 87 -17.73 12.35 6.10
CA PHE A 87 -16.58 13.18 5.73
C PHE A 87 -16.58 13.54 4.24
N ASP A 88 -16.96 12.60 3.38
CA ASP A 88 -17.03 12.78 1.94
C ASP A 88 -18.26 12.08 1.33
N GLU A 89 -18.39 12.16 0.01
CA GLU A 89 -19.48 11.51 -0.74
C GLU A 89 -19.32 9.98 -0.83
N GLU A 90 -18.12 9.43 -0.71
CA GLU A 90 -17.89 7.98 -0.72
C GLU A 90 -18.40 7.36 0.57
N ALA A 91 -18.04 7.94 1.71
CA ALA A 91 -18.56 7.56 3.02
C ALA A 91 -20.07 7.67 3.10
N LYS A 92 -20.67 8.69 2.47
CA LYS A 92 -22.13 8.80 2.36
C LYS A 92 -22.73 7.63 1.60
N LYS A 93 -22.16 7.25 0.46
CA LYS A 93 -22.64 6.12 -0.35
C LYS A 93 -22.57 4.82 0.44
N GLU A 94 -21.41 4.52 1.05
CA GLU A 94 -21.20 3.30 1.85
C GLU A 94 -22.19 3.23 3.02
N MET A 95 -22.24 4.28 3.84
CA MET A 95 -23.08 4.27 5.02
C MET A 95 -24.58 4.25 4.69
N SER A 96 -24.99 4.87 3.57
CA SER A 96 -26.40 4.86 3.14
C SER A 96 -26.90 3.47 2.80
N VAL A 97 -26.02 2.55 2.37
CA VAL A 97 -26.36 1.15 2.15
C VAL A 97 -26.47 0.38 3.47
N SER A 98 -25.64 0.75 4.45
CA SER A 98 -25.58 0.08 5.76
C SER A 98 -26.69 0.50 6.73
N PHE A 99 -27.22 1.71 6.59
CA PHE A 99 -28.17 2.30 7.53
C PHE A 99 -29.63 2.13 7.11
N ASP A 100 -30.54 2.27 8.09
CA ASP A 100 -31.97 2.34 7.83
C ASP A 100 -32.27 3.48 6.84
N SER A 101 -33.06 3.19 5.79
CA SER A 101 -33.32 4.12 4.69
C SER A 101 -34.01 5.43 5.10
N ARG A 102 -34.57 5.48 6.32
CA ARG A 102 -35.16 6.71 6.90
C ARG A 102 -34.10 7.67 7.43
N ILE A 103 -32.87 7.19 7.66
CA ILE A 103 -31.76 7.99 8.17
C ILE A 103 -31.18 8.82 7.03
N LYS A 104 -31.20 10.14 7.20
CA LYS A 104 -30.65 11.08 6.21
C LYS A 104 -29.21 11.41 6.56
N LEU A 105 -28.30 11.05 5.65
CA LEU A 105 -26.90 11.40 5.72
C LEU A 105 -26.61 12.62 4.84
N HIS A 106 -25.86 13.56 5.39
CA HIS A 106 -25.33 14.71 4.68
C HIS A 106 -23.82 14.56 4.50
N VAL A 107 -23.22 15.30 3.58
CA VAL A 107 -21.75 15.43 3.52
C VAL A 107 -21.34 16.65 4.31
N SER A 108 -20.28 16.49 5.10
CA SER A 108 -19.66 17.56 5.86
C SER A 108 -19.10 18.64 4.94
N PRO A 109 -19.19 19.93 5.30
CA PRO A 109 -18.53 20.97 4.53
C PRO A 109 -17.00 20.91 4.61
N TRP A 110 -16.43 20.05 5.46
CA TRP A 110 -14.98 19.92 5.70
C TRP A 110 -14.33 18.73 4.98
N GLY A 111 -14.92 18.18 3.92
CA GLY A 111 -14.38 16.99 3.24
C GLY A 111 -12.90 17.11 2.83
N GLU A 112 -12.50 18.23 2.23
CA GLU A 112 -11.09 18.48 1.89
C GLU A 112 -10.18 18.52 3.14
N LYS A 113 -10.66 19.10 4.24
CA LYS A 113 -9.91 19.15 5.49
C LYS A 113 -9.75 17.77 6.14
N PHE A 114 -10.78 16.92 6.06
CA PHE A 114 -10.67 15.53 6.49
C PHE A 114 -9.68 14.75 5.63
N ASN A 115 -9.62 14.99 4.33
CA ASN A 115 -8.61 14.39 3.45
C ASN A 115 -7.19 14.83 3.85
N THR A 116 -6.96 16.13 4.06
CA THR A 116 -5.67 16.63 4.55
C THR A 116 -5.31 16.03 5.91
N LEU A 117 -6.27 15.94 6.83
CA LEU A 117 -6.06 15.32 8.15
C LEU A 117 -5.70 13.83 8.02
N HIS A 118 -6.37 13.09 7.16
CA HIS A 118 -6.08 11.68 6.88
C HIS A 118 -4.64 11.52 6.34
N ASN A 119 -4.26 12.31 5.33
CA ASN A 119 -2.92 12.29 4.75
C ASN A 119 -1.83 12.58 5.79
N ASN A 120 -2.02 13.62 6.62
CA ASN A 120 -1.09 13.98 7.69
C ASN A 120 -0.95 12.84 8.73
N ARG A 121 -2.06 12.16 9.04
CA ARG A 121 -2.06 11.04 9.97
C ARG A 121 -1.39 9.80 9.38
N LEU A 122 -1.57 9.53 8.09
CA LEU A 122 -0.90 8.43 7.41
C LEU A 122 0.62 8.65 7.44
N MET A 123 1.08 9.86 7.12
CA MET A 123 2.50 10.22 7.24
C MET A 123 3.03 10.02 8.67
N LEU A 124 2.24 10.37 9.69
CA LEU A 124 2.63 10.13 11.09
C LEU A 124 2.70 8.63 11.42
N GLN A 125 1.77 7.80 10.93
CA GLN A 125 1.86 6.34 11.10
C GLN A 125 3.08 5.76 10.36
N SER A 126 3.42 6.28 9.18
CA SER A 126 4.64 5.89 8.48
C SER A 126 5.89 6.20 9.29
N LYS A 127 5.96 7.37 9.93
CA LYS A 127 7.07 7.72 10.84
C LYS A 127 7.14 6.79 12.06
N ARG A 128 6.01 6.35 12.61
CA ARG A 128 5.99 5.35 13.70
C ARG A 128 6.51 3.98 13.27
N GLY A 129 6.34 3.62 11.99
CA GLY A 129 6.97 2.42 11.43
C GLY A 129 8.50 2.47 11.53
N ILE A 130 9.09 3.65 11.37
CA ILE A 130 10.52 3.86 11.60
C ILE A 130 10.88 3.55 13.06
N ASP A 131 10.14 4.09 14.02
CA ASP A 131 10.42 3.91 15.44
C ASP A 131 10.36 2.43 15.86
N ASN A 132 9.37 1.70 15.36
CA ASN A 132 9.22 0.26 15.56
C ASN A 132 10.45 -0.50 15.06
N LEU A 133 10.85 -0.26 13.80
CA LEU A 133 12.02 -0.94 13.22
C LEU A 133 13.34 -0.48 13.87
N TRP A 134 13.44 0.78 14.29
CA TRP A 134 14.62 1.30 14.98
C TRP A 134 14.89 0.54 16.28
N ALA A 135 13.82 0.28 17.04
CA ALA A 135 13.89 -0.50 18.26
C ALA A 135 14.25 -1.97 17.99
N ILE A 136 13.61 -2.60 16.99
CA ILE A 136 13.85 -4.02 16.65
C ILE A 136 15.28 -4.24 16.14
N PHE A 137 15.80 -3.35 15.29
CA PHE A 137 17.15 -3.44 14.77
C PHE A 137 18.21 -3.01 15.77
N ASP A 138 17.83 -2.39 16.90
CA ASP A 138 18.75 -1.86 17.91
C ASP A 138 19.79 -0.93 17.26
N LEU A 139 19.28 0.12 16.60
CA LEU A 139 20.09 1.13 15.90
C LEU A 139 20.33 2.35 16.79
N SER A 140 21.45 3.04 16.58
CA SER A 140 21.85 4.14 17.44
C SER A 140 21.04 5.42 17.16
N GLU A 141 20.87 6.24 18.19
CA GLU A 141 20.27 7.58 18.06
C GLU A 141 21.14 8.53 17.23
N THR A 142 22.45 8.27 17.14
CA THR A 142 23.36 9.05 16.30
C THR A 142 23.06 8.79 14.82
N ASP A 143 22.87 7.52 14.45
CA ASP A 143 22.48 7.15 13.08
C ASP A 143 21.08 7.70 12.75
N ARG A 144 20.16 7.76 13.74
CA ARG A 144 18.82 8.31 13.53
C ARG A 144 18.88 9.76 13.05
N LYS A 145 19.66 10.59 13.76
CA LYS A 145 19.87 12.00 13.39
C LYS A 145 20.57 12.16 12.04
N MET A 146 21.50 11.26 11.70
CA MET A 146 22.10 11.26 10.36
C MET A 146 21.06 10.94 9.29
N CYS A 147 20.24 9.91 9.50
CA CYS A 147 19.16 9.56 8.57
C CYS A 147 18.15 10.71 8.40
N GLU A 148 17.76 11.39 9.47
CA GLU A 148 16.87 12.56 9.40
C GLU A 148 17.49 13.77 8.70
N SER A 149 18.82 13.89 8.73
CA SER A 149 19.54 14.92 7.95
C SER A 149 19.66 14.58 6.46
N ILE A 150 19.64 13.28 6.11
CA ILE A 150 19.70 12.78 4.74
C ILE A 150 18.29 12.75 4.10
N ILE A 151 17.30 12.29 4.88
CA ILE A 151 15.89 12.14 4.50
C ILE A 151 15.10 13.10 5.38
N THR A 152 15.10 14.36 4.97
CA THR A 152 14.45 15.45 5.70
C THR A 152 12.93 15.33 5.66
N ASP A 153 12.25 16.05 6.54
CA ASP A 153 10.79 16.13 6.54
C ASP A 153 10.23 16.66 5.22
N ASP A 154 10.94 17.56 4.53
CA ASP A 154 10.55 18.05 3.20
C ASP A 154 10.55 16.92 2.15
N ILE A 155 11.55 16.03 2.19
CA ILE A 155 11.61 14.86 1.29
C ILE A 155 10.47 13.88 1.61
N VAL A 156 10.18 13.67 2.89
CA VAL A 156 9.05 12.83 3.29
C VAL A 156 7.74 13.43 2.78
N SER A 157 7.51 14.72 3.01
CA SER A 157 6.33 15.43 2.50
C SER A 157 6.24 15.35 0.98
N GLU A 158 7.34 15.53 0.25
CA GLU A 158 7.39 15.39 -1.21
C GLU A 158 6.91 14.01 -1.67
N VAL A 159 7.42 12.93 -1.05
CA VAL A 159 7.02 11.55 -1.37
C VAL A 159 5.52 11.34 -1.17
N PHE A 160 4.99 11.82 -0.05
CA PHE A 160 3.57 11.69 0.27
C PHE A 160 2.69 12.54 -0.65
N ASP A 161 3.09 13.77 -0.96
CA ASP A 161 2.36 14.66 -1.87
C ASP A 161 2.21 14.05 -3.25
N GLU A 162 3.30 13.47 -3.77
CA GLU A 162 3.24 12.80 -5.06
C GLU A 162 2.38 11.53 -5.03
N LEU A 163 2.45 10.77 -3.93
CA LEU A 163 1.64 9.58 -3.74
C LEU A 163 0.15 9.93 -3.74
N PHE A 164 -0.27 10.89 -2.91
CA PHE A 164 -1.67 11.31 -2.80
C PHE A 164 -2.17 12.01 -4.06
N SER A 165 -1.26 12.67 -4.81
CA SER A 165 -1.59 13.30 -6.09
C SER A 165 -1.54 12.34 -7.28
N TYR A 166 -1.19 11.06 -7.08
CA TYR A 166 -0.94 10.08 -8.15
C TYR A 166 0.06 10.57 -9.21
N LYS A 167 1.06 11.34 -8.78
CA LYS A 167 2.14 11.86 -9.63
C LYS A 167 3.36 10.97 -9.54
N ARG A 168 4.17 10.98 -10.60
CA ARG A 168 5.48 10.32 -10.67
C ARG A 168 6.61 11.35 -10.48
N PRO A 169 7.76 10.94 -9.93
CA PRO A 169 8.91 11.82 -9.74
C PRO A 169 9.41 12.52 -11.01
N THR A 170 9.53 13.85 -10.96
CA THR A 170 10.04 14.71 -12.04
C THR A 170 10.83 15.92 -11.51
N GLY A 171 11.83 16.37 -12.27
CA GLY A 171 12.56 17.60 -11.97
C GLY A 171 13.67 17.45 -10.92
N GLU A 172 13.85 18.46 -10.09
CA GLU A 172 14.94 18.56 -9.08
C GLU A 172 14.60 17.88 -7.75
N GLN A 173 13.71 16.89 -7.79
CA GLN A 173 13.30 16.13 -6.62
C GLN A 173 14.43 15.26 -6.07
N SER A 174 14.31 14.89 -4.80
CA SER A 174 15.34 14.11 -4.11
C SER A 174 15.50 12.72 -4.74
N ILE A 175 16.73 12.21 -4.79
CA ILE A 175 17.02 10.84 -5.22
C ILE A 175 16.24 9.80 -4.38
N TRP A 176 15.97 10.12 -3.11
CA TRP A 176 15.16 9.31 -2.22
C TRP A 176 13.68 9.27 -2.63
N THR A 177 13.15 10.37 -3.19
CA THR A 177 11.80 10.42 -3.76
C THR A 177 11.70 9.50 -4.98
N TYR A 178 12.68 9.57 -5.88
CA TYR A 178 12.78 8.65 -7.02
C TYR A 178 12.83 7.19 -6.56
N LEU A 179 13.54 6.87 -5.47
CA LEU A 179 13.62 5.52 -4.93
C LEU A 179 12.30 5.06 -4.28
N LEU A 180 11.70 5.88 -3.41
CA LEU A 180 10.50 5.52 -2.65
C LEU A 180 9.27 5.35 -3.56
N ARG A 181 9.23 6.11 -4.66
CA ARG A 181 8.17 6.04 -5.67
C ARG A 181 8.47 5.08 -6.82
N TYR A 182 9.65 4.45 -6.81
CA TYR A 182 10.01 3.46 -7.82
C TYR A 182 9.16 2.20 -7.68
N GLU A 183 8.57 1.80 -8.81
CA GLU A 183 7.90 0.53 -8.99
C GLU A 183 8.59 -0.20 -10.14
N ARG A 184 9.02 -1.44 -9.90
CA ARG A 184 9.69 -2.24 -10.91
C ARG A 184 8.71 -2.55 -12.04
N HIS A 185 9.01 -2.01 -13.22
CA HIS A 185 8.31 -2.27 -14.47
C HIS A 185 9.20 -2.96 -15.51
N SER A 186 10.51 -3.01 -15.26
CA SER A 186 11.50 -3.66 -16.11
C SER A 186 11.65 -5.15 -15.80
N PHE A 187 12.07 -5.92 -16.81
CA PHE A 187 12.24 -7.37 -16.74
C PHE A 187 13.55 -7.81 -16.07
N TYR A 188 13.97 -7.09 -15.02
CA TYR A 188 15.18 -7.40 -14.29
C TYR A 188 15.05 -8.72 -13.51
N PRO A 189 16.18 -9.39 -13.19
CA PRO A 189 16.17 -10.62 -12.41
C PRO A 189 15.32 -10.53 -11.13
N ASN A 190 14.63 -11.59 -10.73
CA ASN A 190 13.91 -11.64 -9.43
C ASN A 190 14.81 -12.11 -8.27
N ASN A 191 16.13 -11.99 -8.40
CA ASN A 191 17.11 -12.35 -7.38
C ASN A 191 17.87 -11.09 -6.91
N THR A 192 18.95 -11.26 -6.13
CA THR A 192 19.70 -10.13 -5.55
C THR A 192 20.18 -9.14 -6.63
N LYS A 193 20.63 -9.64 -7.79
CA LYS A 193 21.04 -8.79 -8.93
C LYS A 193 19.92 -7.85 -9.38
N GLY A 194 18.66 -8.29 -9.30
CA GLY A 194 17.50 -7.49 -9.63
C GLY A 194 17.46 -6.15 -8.89
N TYR A 195 17.66 -6.16 -7.58
CA TYR A 195 17.63 -4.95 -6.77
C TYR A 195 18.78 -3.98 -7.10
N PHE A 196 19.91 -4.50 -7.61
CA PHE A 196 20.97 -3.67 -8.15
C PHE A 196 20.61 -3.09 -9.53
N CYS A 197 19.89 -3.83 -10.37
CA CYS A 197 19.35 -3.28 -11.62
C CYS A 197 18.33 -2.17 -11.35
N ASP A 198 17.45 -2.35 -10.37
CA ASP A 198 16.51 -1.33 -9.93
C ASP A 198 17.24 -0.07 -9.42
N TYR A 199 18.28 -0.24 -8.60
CA TYR A 199 19.13 0.88 -8.16
C TYR A 199 19.71 1.66 -9.35
N ILE A 200 20.23 0.95 -10.36
CA ILE A 200 20.75 1.60 -11.57
C ILE A 200 19.63 2.38 -12.27
N HIS A 201 18.44 1.80 -12.36
CA HIS A 201 17.28 2.43 -12.98
C HIS A 201 16.86 3.69 -12.23
N VAL A 202 16.75 3.62 -10.90
CA VAL A 202 16.43 4.78 -10.04
C VAL A 202 17.45 5.88 -10.22
N ALA A 203 18.74 5.56 -10.23
CA ALA A 203 19.80 6.53 -10.47
C ALA A 203 19.69 7.15 -11.88
N CYS A 204 19.37 6.37 -12.91
CA CYS A 204 19.10 6.88 -14.25
C CYS A 204 17.88 7.81 -14.30
N ASN A 205 16.79 7.46 -13.62
CA ASN A 205 15.59 8.30 -13.53
C ASN A 205 15.91 9.65 -12.90
N TRP A 206 16.63 9.63 -11.77
CA TRP A 206 17.04 10.84 -11.06
C TRP A 206 18.00 11.71 -11.91
N LEU A 207 19.02 11.11 -12.53
CA LEU A 207 19.94 11.83 -13.44
C LEU A 207 19.23 12.46 -14.65
N LYS A 208 18.16 11.83 -15.14
CA LYS A 208 17.33 12.34 -16.25
C LYS A 208 16.17 13.21 -15.78
N LYS A 209 15.95 13.31 -14.46
CA LYS A 209 14.88 14.10 -13.84
C LYS A 209 13.48 13.70 -14.30
N ILE A 210 13.29 12.41 -14.63
CA ILE A 210 12.03 11.84 -15.12
C ILE A 210 12.00 10.33 -14.90
N GLU A 211 10.82 9.76 -14.68
CA GLU A 211 10.63 8.31 -14.71
C GLU A 211 10.77 7.75 -16.14
N LEU A 212 11.79 6.93 -16.36
CA LEU A 212 12.05 6.26 -17.63
C LEU A 212 11.35 4.91 -17.65
N GLN A 213 10.61 4.62 -18.72
CA GLN A 213 9.83 3.38 -18.89
C GLN A 213 10.59 2.25 -19.61
N GLU A 214 11.77 2.56 -20.17
CA GLU A 214 12.60 1.58 -20.86
C GLU A 214 13.52 0.86 -19.85
N ASP A 215 14.07 -0.31 -20.23
CA ASP A 215 15.07 -1.06 -19.46
C ASP A 215 16.43 -0.32 -19.44
N VAL A 216 16.45 0.91 -18.94
CA VAL A 216 17.57 1.84 -19.05
C VAL A 216 18.80 1.36 -18.29
N ALA A 217 18.63 0.49 -17.29
CA ALA A 217 19.77 -0.12 -16.62
C ALA A 217 20.63 -0.92 -17.60
N GLU A 218 20.02 -1.61 -18.58
CA GLU A 218 20.72 -2.44 -19.58
C GLU A 218 21.71 -1.63 -20.43
N THR A 219 21.49 -0.32 -20.55
CA THR A 219 22.36 0.59 -21.31
C THR A 219 23.63 0.97 -20.56
N THR A 220 23.73 0.64 -19.27
CA THR A 220 24.86 1.03 -18.41
C THR A 220 25.94 -0.06 -18.37
N GLY A 221 27.21 0.35 -18.32
CA GLY A 221 28.32 -0.59 -18.12
C GLY A 221 28.27 -1.32 -16.76
N LEU A 222 27.59 -0.74 -15.76
CA LEU A 222 27.42 -1.35 -14.45
C LEU A 222 26.48 -2.56 -14.51
N TYR A 223 25.39 -2.47 -15.26
CA TYR A 223 24.46 -3.60 -15.44
C TYR A 223 25.18 -4.85 -15.95
N THR A 224 26.02 -4.71 -16.97
CA THR A 224 26.80 -5.84 -17.50
C THR A 224 27.71 -6.47 -16.44
N GLN A 225 28.30 -5.67 -15.54
CA GLN A 225 29.15 -6.18 -14.47
C GLN A 225 28.34 -6.92 -13.39
N ILE A 226 27.14 -6.42 -13.05
CA ILE A 226 26.24 -7.04 -12.08
C ILE A 226 25.70 -8.38 -12.61
N ILE A 227 25.18 -8.40 -13.84
CA ILE A 227 24.60 -9.61 -14.43
C ILE A 227 25.66 -10.70 -14.60
N ASN A 228 26.86 -10.34 -15.06
CA ASN A 228 27.97 -11.29 -15.27
C ASN A 228 28.71 -11.68 -13.98
N CYS A 229 28.36 -11.11 -12.83
CA CYS A 229 28.96 -11.53 -11.57
C CYS A 229 28.58 -12.99 -11.27
N SER A 230 29.58 -13.82 -10.99
CA SER A 230 29.36 -15.24 -10.67
C SER A 230 28.75 -15.45 -9.29
N LYS A 231 28.86 -14.47 -8.40
CA LYS A 231 28.29 -14.49 -7.05
C LYS A 231 27.04 -13.63 -7.00
N ASP A 232 25.96 -14.19 -6.49
CA ASP A 232 24.68 -13.49 -6.30
C ASP A 232 24.48 -13.02 -4.84
N ASP A 233 25.55 -12.95 -4.06
CA ASP A 233 25.49 -12.43 -2.70
C ASP A 233 25.56 -10.90 -2.70
N PHE A 234 24.76 -10.29 -1.82
CA PHE A 234 24.59 -8.84 -1.75
C PHE A 234 25.92 -8.10 -1.53
N ALA A 235 26.84 -8.65 -0.74
CA ALA A 235 28.13 -8.02 -0.45
C ALA A 235 29.04 -7.98 -1.69
N SER A 236 29.09 -9.05 -2.49
CA SER A 236 29.83 -9.07 -3.74
C SER A 236 29.29 -8.05 -4.74
N LEU A 237 27.96 -7.97 -4.90
CA LEU A 237 27.31 -7.02 -5.81
C LEU A 237 27.48 -5.57 -5.34
N SER A 238 27.36 -5.31 -4.04
CA SER A 238 27.62 -3.99 -3.43
C SER A 238 29.02 -3.49 -3.74
N ASN A 239 30.04 -4.35 -3.65
CA ASN A 239 31.42 -3.98 -3.96
C ASN A 239 31.61 -3.58 -5.43
N ILE A 240 30.86 -4.19 -6.35
CA ILE A 240 30.87 -3.82 -7.77
C ILE A 240 30.17 -2.46 -7.94
N ALA A 241 28.99 -2.29 -7.34
CA ALA A 241 28.20 -1.07 -7.41
C ALA A 241 28.97 0.14 -6.88
N VAL A 242 29.60 0.03 -5.71
CA VAL A 242 30.37 1.10 -5.07
C VAL A 242 31.60 1.52 -5.88
N ARG A 243 32.21 0.60 -6.65
CA ARG A 243 33.37 0.91 -7.51
C ARG A 243 32.99 1.54 -8.84
N SER A 244 31.70 1.66 -9.14
CA SER A 244 31.22 2.22 -10.39
C SER A 244 31.21 3.75 -10.35
N ASN A 245 31.28 4.36 -11.54
CA ASN A 245 31.09 5.81 -11.69
C ASN A 245 29.68 6.26 -11.26
N LEU A 246 28.69 5.37 -11.25
CA LEU A 246 27.33 5.70 -10.85
C LEU A 246 27.22 5.97 -9.35
N SER A 247 27.98 5.23 -8.53
CA SER A 247 28.08 5.48 -7.08
C SER A 247 28.60 6.89 -6.82
N SER A 248 29.70 7.28 -7.48
CA SER A 248 30.26 8.63 -7.31
C SER A 248 29.33 9.77 -7.74
N LEU A 249 28.36 9.50 -8.62
CA LEU A 249 27.36 10.49 -9.06
C LEU A 249 26.15 10.59 -8.14
N THR A 250 25.93 9.59 -7.27
CA THR A 250 24.73 9.49 -6.44
C THR A 250 25.03 9.66 -4.96
N ASP A 251 26.23 9.29 -4.52
CA ASP A 251 26.59 9.28 -3.09
C ASP A 251 26.67 10.68 -2.46
N GLU A 252 27.02 11.71 -3.25
CA GLU A 252 27.06 13.10 -2.77
C GLU A 252 25.65 13.61 -2.47
N ASP A 253 24.73 13.52 -3.43
CA ASP A 253 23.32 13.92 -3.26
C ASP A 253 22.56 13.03 -2.28
N ALA A 254 22.91 11.75 -2.18
CA ALA A 254 22.30 10.83 -1.23
C ALA A 254 22.85 10.97 0.20
N GLY A 255 23.99 11.64 0.41
CA GLY A 255 24.62 11.77 1.73
C GLY A 255 25.12 10.46 2.37
N CYS A 256 25.13 9.35 1.61
CA CYS A 256 25.63 8.04 2.01
C CYS A 256 25.95 7.21 0.76
N LYS A 257 26.45 5.96 0.90
CA LYS A 257 26.62 5.09 -0.28
C LYS A 257 25.27 4.61 -0.80
N PHE A 258 24.71 5.35 -1.75
CA PHE A 258 23.40 5.06 -2.35
C PHE A 258 23.40 3.68 -3.01
N ALA A 259 24.54 3.30 -3.61
CA ALA A 259 24.80 2.00 -4.22
C ALA A 259 24.69 0.80 -3.24
N ILE A 260 24.62 1.04 -1.93
CA ILE A 260 24.37 0.02 -0.90
C ILE A 260 22.98 0.21 -0.30
N ALA A 261 22.64 1.43 0.13
CA ALA A 261 21.40 1.71 0.83
C ALA A 261 20.16 1.40 -0.02
N ALA A 262 20.16 1.80 -1.31
CA ALA A 262 19.00 1.61 -2.18
C ALA A 262 18.72 0.13 -2.51
N PRO A 263 19.70 -0.68 -2.97
CA PRO A 263 19.48 -2.12 -3.16
C PRO A 263 19.10 -2.84 -1.86
N LEU A 264 19.65 -2.44 -0.71
CA LEU A 264 19.33 -3.05 0.59
C LEU A 264 17.89 -2.76 1.00
N PHE A 265 17.45 -1.51 0.82
CA PHE A 265 16.06 -1.12 1.01
C PHE A 265 15.12 -1.93 0.11
N LEU A 266 15.41 -2.02 -1.19
CA LEU A 266 14.56 -2.74 -2.14
C LEU A 266 14.47 -4.24 -1.83
N LEU A 267 15.59 -4.86 -1.45
CA LEU A 267 15.65 -6.24 -0.99
C LEU A 267 14.75 -6.46 0.24
N MET A 268 14.84 -5.58 1.24
CA MET A 268 14.05 -5.69 2.46
C MET A 268 12.57 -5.37 2.21
N LYS A 269 12.27 -4.38 1.37
CA LYS A 269 10.91 -4.00 0.96
C LYS A 269 10.19 -5.18 0.31
N ASP A 270 10.87 -5.88 -0.61
CA ASP A 270 10.33 -7.06 -1.27
C ASP A 270 10.11 -8.21 -0.27
N LYS A 271 11.11 -8.48 0.59
CA LYS A 271 11.02 -9.55 1.59
C LYS A 271 9.94 -9.32 2.66
N PHE A 272 9.69 -8.09 3.06
CA PHE A 272 8.73 -7.73 4.12
C PHE A 272 7.46 -7.06 3.57
N SER A 273 7.16 -7.29 2.28
CA SER A 273 6.04 -6.66 1.59
C SER A 273 4.68 -6.95 2.24
N ASP A 274 4.50 -8.16 2.78
CA ASP A 274 3.29 -8.63 3.46
C ASP A 274 3.24 -8.28 4.96
N GLY A 275 4.29 -7.64 5.49
CA GLY A 275 4.44 -7.41 6.93
C GLY A 275 5.86 -7.67 7.40
N PHE A 276 6.33 -6.86 8.34
CA PHE A 276 7.64 -7.08 8.95
C PHE A 276 7.59 -8.27 9.92
N CYS A 277 8.58 -9.16 9.80
CA CYS A 277 8.79 -10.26 10.74
C CYS A 277 10.24 -10.26 11.24
N ILE A 278 10.45 -10.61 12.52
CA ILE A 278 11.78 -10.58 13.12
C ILE A 278 12.62 -11.74 12.59
N ASP A 279 13.46 -11.46 11.59
CA ASP A 279 14.47 -12.40 11.09
C ASP A 279 15.86 -11.96 11.55
N SER A 280 16.33 -12.56 12.65
CA SER A 280 17.64 -12.27 13.24
C SER A 280 18.80 -12.47 12.26
N LYS A 281 18.68 -13.35 11.25
CA LYS A 281 19.76 -13.58 10.28
C LYS A 281 19.90 -12.39 9.34
N ILE A 282 18.79 -11.87 8.83
CA ILE A 282 18.81 -10.66 7.99
C ILE A 282 19.26 -9.46 8.80
N ILE A 283 18.68 -9.24 9.98
CA ILE A 283 18.98 -8.06 10.80
C ILE A 283 20.50 -8.00 11.06
N ASN A 284 21.08 -9.10 11.53
CA ASN A 284 22.52 -9.18 11.77
C ASN A 284 23.35 -9.09 10.47
N TYR A 285 22.82 -9.53 9.34
CA TYR A 285 23.50 -9.38 8.05
C TYR A 285 23.48 -7.92 7.57
N ALA A 286 22.33 -7.26 7.62
CA ALA A 286 22.12 -5.89 7.21
C ALA A 286 22.97 -4.93 8.05
N LYS A 287 23.04 -5.11 9.38
CA LYS A 287 23.84 -4.27 10.29
C LYS A 287 25.34 -4.21 9.92
N LYS A 288 25.86 -5.17 9.13
CA LYS A 288 27.25 -5.14 8.64
C LYS A 288 27.53 -3.98 7.69
N PHE A 289 26.50 -3.39 7.10
CA PHE A 289 26.62 -2.26 6.17
C PHE A 289 26.60 -0.90 6.86
N GLY A 290 26.63 -0.82 8.21
CA GLY A 290 26.79 0.44 8.93
C GLY A 290 25.65 1.44 8.67
N LEU A 291 26.00 2.70 8.38
CA LEU A 291 25.02 3.78 8.16
C LEU A 291 24.04 3.45 7.03
N GLU A 292 24.48 2.77 5.97
CA GLU A 292 23.62 2.40 4.86
C GLU A 292 22.53 1.39 5.26
N CYS A 293 22.78 0.57 6.29
CA CYS A 293 21.73 -0.24 6.92
C CYS A 293 20.70 0.65 7.62
N SER A 294 21.16 1.64 8.40
CA SER A 294 20.28 2.54 9.13
C SER A 294 19.39 3.34 8.17
N VAL A 295 19.95 3.84 7.06
CA VAL A 295 19.19 4.51 6.00
C VAL A 295 18.17 3.56 5.36
N ALA A 296 18.57 2.33 5.02
CA ALA A 296 17.64 1.36 4.43
C ALA A 296 16.51 0.96 5.39
N VAL A 297 16.79 0.83 6.70
CA VAL A 297 15.78 0.58 7.74
C VAL A 297 14.87 1.79 7.92
N TYR A 298 15.41 3.01 7.82
CA TYR A 298 14.62 4.24 7.88
C TYR A 298 13.57 4.29 6.77
N LEU A 299 14.01 4.05 5.52
CA LEU A 299 13.14 3.99 4.34
C LEU A 299 12.13 2.84 4.42
N LEU A 300 12.55 1.68 4.93
CA LEU A 300 11.67 0.54 5.15
C LEU A 300 10.58 0.88 6.16
N GLY A 301 10.93 1.55 7.26
CA GLY A 301 9.97 1.99 8.28
C GLY A 301 8.94 2.97 7.72
N LEU A 302 9.38 3.95 6.92
CA LEU A 302 8.47 4.87 6.21
C LEU A 302 7.51 4.13 5.27
N THR A 303 8.02 3.15 4.54
CA THR A 303 7.27 2.39 3.52
C THR A 303 6.28 1.41 4.14
N LEU A 304 6.69 0.70 5.19
CA LEU A 304 5.84 -0.29 5.86
C LEU A 304 4.86 0.37 6.83
N GLY A 305 5.24 1.51 7.40
CA GLY A 305 4.47 2.21 8.40
C GLY A 305 4.14 1.39 9.64
N TYR A 306 3.24 1.92 10.46
CA TYR A 306 2.86 1.27 11.71
C TYR A 306 2.08 -0.02 11.46
N ASP A 307 1.18 -0.02 10.48
CA ASP A 307 0.28 -1.11 10.11
C ASP A 307 1.02 -2.42 9.79
N LYS A 308 2.16 -2.37 9.11
CA LYS A 308 2.96 -3.57 8.80
C LYS A 308 4.08 -3.87 9.80
N THR A 309 4.25 -3.07 10.85
CA THR A 309 5.37 -3.24 11.81
C THR A 309 4.92 -3.45 13.25
N TYR A 310 3.68 -3.11 13.60
CA TYR A 310 3.23 -3.15 15.00
C TYR A 310 3.27 -4.56 15.60
N ASP A 311 2.93 -5.59 14.83
CA ASP A 311 2.81 -6.96 15.36
C ASP A 311 4.18 -7.49 15.81
N ALA A 312 5.17 -7.42 14.92
CA ALA A 312 6.56 -7.74 15.25
C ALA A 312 7.12 -6.87 16.38
N TYR A 313 6.75 -5.58 16.42
CA TYR A 313 7.19 -4.71 17.51
C TYR A 313 6.57 -5.12 18.85
N TYR A 314 5.29 -5.48 18.89
CA TYR A 314 4.60 -5.95 20.09
C TYR A 314 5.18 -7.24 20.63
N ASP A 315 5.52 -8.19 19.75
CA ASP A 315 6.25 -9.40 20.10
C ASP A 315 7.64 -9.08 20.67
N PHE A 316 8.36 -8.13 20.04
CA PHE A 316 9.68 -7.70 20.50
C PHE A 316 9.65 -7.08 21.90
N VAL A 317 8.72 -6.14 22.16
CA VAL A 317 8.58 -5.49 23.47
C VAL A 317 7.86 -6.34 24.51
N LYS A 318 7.30 -7.49 24.10
CA LYS A 318 6.57 -8.44 24.95
C LYS A 318 5.42 -7.77 25.68
N LEU A 319 4.40 -7.34 24.94
CA LEU A 319 3.23 -6.69 25.52
C LEU A 319 2.65 -7.51 26.70
N PRO A 320 2.35 -6.89 27.86
CA PRO A 320 1.88 -7.62 29.05
C PRO A 320 0.55 -8.36 28.88
N ILE A 321 -0.25 -7.96 27.88
CA ILE A 321 -1.53 -8.57 27.54
C ILE A 321 -1.39 -9.82 26.66
N PHE A 322 -0.19 -10.09 26.14
CA PHE A 322 0.05 -11.30 25.36
C PHE A 322 0.20 -12.49 26.30
N GLU A 323 -0.54 -13.55 26.02
CA GLU A 323 -0.34 -14.82 26.70
C GLU A 323 1.09 -15.30 26.45
N LEU A 324 1.78 -15.67 27.53
CA LEU A 324 3.07 -16.34 27.44
C LEU A 324 2.85 -17.68 26.75
N ARG A 325 3.21 -17.77 25.46
CA ARG A 325 3.26 -19.05 24.75
C ARG A 325 4.29 -19.92 25.48
N THR A 326 3.81 -20.90 26.23
CA THR A 326 4.66 -21.96 26.77
C THR A 326 5.06 -22.82 25.56
N GLU A 327 6.34 -23.13 25.40
CA GLU A 327 6.97 -23.77 24.22
C GLU A 327 6.35 -25.12 23.76
N ASN A 328 5.26 -25.59 24.37
CA ASN A 328 4.53 -26.80 24.00
C ASN A 328 3.39 -26.60 22.99
N GLN A 329 3.23 -25.42 22.39
CA GLN A 329 2.21 -25.17 21.34
C GLN A 329 2.76 -24.97 19.92
N GLU A 330 4.07 -25.15 19.70
CA GLU A 330 4.68 -25.02 18.36
C GLU A 330 4.41 -26.19 17.40
N ALA A 331 3.61 -27.19 17.80
CA ALA A 331 3.22 -28.27 16.89
C ALA A 331 1.98 -27.97 16.02
N ASN A 332 1.21 -26.91 16.27
CA ASN A 332 -0.07 -26.68 15.58
C ASN A 332 -0.33 -25.22 15.13
N LYS A 333 0.64 -24.58 14.47
CA LYS A 333 0.34 -23.41 13.60
C LYS A 333 1.20 -23.44 12.35
N LEU A 334 0.89 -24.40 11.49
CA LEU A 334 1.27 -24.40 10.08
C LEU A 334 0.12 -25.03 9.32
N ASP A 335 -0.96 -24.25 9.17
CA ASP A 335 -2.02 -24.45 8.17
C ASP A 335 -2.91 -23.20 8.15
N TYR A 336 -2.52 -22.22 7.33
CA TYR A 336 -3.48 -21.41 6.61
C TYR A 336 -3.35 -21.81 5.14
N VAL A 337 -3.79 -23.03 4.84
CA VAL A 337 -4.16 -23.44 3.49
C VAL A 337 -5.66 -23.17 3.36
N GLN A 338 -5.96 -22.14 2.59
CA GLN A 338 -7.05 -22.07 1.62
C GLN A 338 -8.01 -23.29 1.59
N GLU A 339 -9.18 -23.16 2.19
CA GLU A 339 -10.37 -23.91 1.76
C GLU A 339 -11.54 -22.95 1.54
N SER A 340 -11.61 -22.46 0.31
CA SER A 340 -12.87 -22.23 -0.36
C SER A 340 -13.63 -23.56 -0.45
N ASN A 341 -14.77 -23.67 0.20
CA ASN A 341 -15.82 -24.62 -0.18
C ASN A 341 -17.19 -24.06 0.20
N GLU A 342 -17.80 -23.35 -0.74
CA GLU A 342 -19.24 -23.46 -0.94
C GLU A 342 -19.55 -24.94 -1.16
N LYS A 343 -20.32 -25.54 -0.26
CA LYS A 343 -21.23 -26.63 -0.57
C LYS A 343 -22.26 -26.79 0.55
N GLU A 344 -23.48 -26.43 0.18
CA GLU A 344 -24.74 -26.95 0.70
C GLU A 344 -24.61 -28.34 1.35
N ILE A 345 -25.06 -28.45 2.61
CA ILE A 345 -25.75 -29.64 3.08
C ILE A 345 -26.95 -29.18 3.92
N CYS A 346 -28.13 -29.22 3.30
CA CYS A 346 -29.41 -29.35 3.97
C CYS A 346 -29.50 -30.75 4.62
N SER A 347 -29.99 -30.83 5.85
CA SER A 347 -30.56 -32.06 6.40
C SER A 347 -31.99 -31.81 6.90
N GLU A 348 -32.91 -32.32 6.09
CA GLU A 348 -34.21 -32.94 6.36
C GLU A 348 -34.87 -32.74 7.74
N ASN A 349 -36.09 -32.19 7.73
CA ASN A 349 -37.31 -33.02 7.78
C ASN A 349 -38.58 -32.15 7.94
N ARG A 350 -39.50 -32.20 6.97
CA ARG A 350 -40.88 -32.68 7.14
C ARG A 350 -41.74 -32.44 5.90
N ASN A 351 -42.16 -33.58 5.35
CA ASN A 351 -43.49 -33.94 4.85
C ASN A 351 -44.21 -33.15 3.75
N GLU A 352 -44.52 -33.95 2.72
CA GLU A 352 -45.82 -34.12 2.06
C GLU A 352 -46.09 -33.38 0.74
N ASN A 353 -45.86 -34.16 -0.32
CA ASN A 353 -46.82 -34.54 -1.37
C ASN A 353 -47.16 -33.58 -2.51
N VAL A 354 -47.27 -34.24 -3.68
CA VAL A 354 -48.00 -33.92 -4.91
C VAL A 354 -47.23 -33.18 -6.02
N ALA A 355 -46.52 -33.99 -6.81
CA ALA A 355 -46.73 -34.28 -8.23
C ALA A 355 -47.09 -33.17 -9.26
N VAL A 356 -46.48 -33.35 -10.45
CA VAL A 356 -46.96 -33.05 -11.82
C VAL A 356 -46.20 -31.94 -12.59
N SER A 357 -45.25 -32.41 -13.40
CA SER A 357 -45.11 -32.22 -14.87
C SER A 357 -45.19 -30.84 -15.55
N LEU A 358 -44.08 -30.53 -16.23
CA LEU A 358 -43.93 -30.20 -17.66
C LEU A 358 -44.51 -28.89 -18.27
N SER A 359 -43.55 -28.14 -18.83
CA SER A 359 -43.45 -27.68 -20.24
C SER A 359 -44.10 -26.36 -20.69
N SER A 360 -43.29 -25.64 -21.53
CA SER A 360 -43.64 -24.74 -22.65
C SER A 360 -44.42 -23.46 -22.35
N GLU A 361 -44.38 -22.37 -23.11
CA GLU A 361 -43.50 -21.73 -24.11
C GLU A 361 -44.14 -20.33 -24.31
N ASP A 362 -43.44 -19.46 -25.04
CA ASP A 362 -43.98 -18.33 -25.81
C ASP A 362 -44.27 -16.95 -25.17
N THR A 363 -43.27 -16.07 -25.35
CA THR A 363 -43.25 -14.88 -26.23
C THR A 363 -44.55 -14.05 -26.44
N ILE A 364 -44.46 -12.71 -26.25
CA ILE A 364 -44.72 -11.66 -27.29
C ILE A 364 -44.69 -10.20 -26.72
N LYS A 365 -43.75 -9.42 -27.28
CA LYS A 365 -43.77 -8.00 -27.71
C LYS A 365 -44.19 -6.85 -26.77
N GLY A 366 -43.19 -6.04 -26.38
CA GLY A 366 -42.85 -4.76 -27.05
C GLY A 366 -43.53 -3.46 -26.58
N LYS A 367 -42.74 -2.52 -26.01
CA LYS A 367 -42.71 -1.10 -26.42
C LYS A 367 -41.54 -0.32 -25.77
N ASP A 368 -40.81 0.39 -26.63
CA ASP A 368 -39.62 1.22 -26.38
C ASP A 368 -39.89 2.58 -25.69
N ILE A 369 -38.74 3.24 -25.36
CA ILE A 369 -38.44 4.69 -25.22
C ILE A 369 -38.54 5.21 -23.77
N SER A 370 -37.55 5.85 -23.13
CA SER A 370 -36.23 6.40 -23.51
C SER A 370 -35.43 6.70 -22.24
N THR A 371 -34.20 6.21 -22.12
CA THR A 371 -33.16 6.75 -21.21
C THR A 371 -32.28 7.71 -22.00
N THR A 372 -32.14 8.94 -21.50
CA THR A 372 -31.10 9.88 -21.95
C THR A 372 -29.87 9.63 -21.09
N ASP A 373 -28.94 8.88 -21.66
CA ASP A 373 -27.59 8.68 -21.13
C ASP A 373 -26.82 10.00 -21.23
N THR A 374 -26.35 10.51 -20.09
CA THR A 374 -25.25 11.48 -20.07
C THR A 374 -24.00 10.75 -19.60
N TYR A 375 -23.24 10.28 -20.58
CA TYR A 375 -21.88 9.77 -20.45
C TYR A 375 -20.97 10.86 -19.89
N PHE A 376 -20.21 10.56 -18.84
CA PHE A 376 -18.93 11.19 -18.56
C PHE A 376 -17.83 10.13 -18.68
N PRO A 377 -16.71 10.43 -19.37
CA PRO A 377 -15.72 9.43 -19.75
C PRO A 377 -14.85 9.01 -18.56
N THR A 378 -14.89 7.72 -18.25
CA THR A 378 -13.85 7.06 -17.46
C THR A 378 -12.54 7.14 -18.25
N ILE A 379 -11.55 7.85 -17.73
CA ILE A 379 -10.18 7.76 -18.25
C ILE A 379 -9.63 6.43 -17.74
N GLU A 380 -9.83 5.38 -18.51
CA GLU A 380 -9.09 4.13 -18.36
C GLU A 380 -7.67 4.36 -18.89
N GLN A 381 -6.71 4.56 -17.97
CA GLN A 381 -5.31 4.29 -18.28
C GLN A 381 -5.03 2.81 -17.97
N GLU A 382 -5.13 1.96 -18.98
CA GLU A 382 -4.58 0.61 -18.95
C GLU A 382 -3.04 0.68 -18.94
N THR A 383 -2.43 0.53 -17.78
CA THR A 383 -1.00 0.20 -17.64
C THR A 383 -0.83 -1.10 -16.89
N SER A 384 -0.19 -2.06 -17.55
CA SER A 384 0.20 -3.35 -16.97
C SER A 384 1.34 -3.14 -15.98
N LEU A 385 1.03 -3.22 -14.69
CA LEU A 385 2.00 -3.20 -13.61
C LEU A 385 2.23 -4.64 -13.13
N VAL A 386 3.50 -5.07 -13.09
CA VAL A 386 3.91 -6.20 -12.26
C VAL A 386 3.92 -5.68 -10.83
N GLN A 387 3.02 -6.19 -9.98
CA GLN A 387 2.92 -5.74 -8.60
C GLN A 387 4.11 -6.26 -7.78
N GLN A 388 5.02 -5.34 -7.42
CA GLN A 388 5.77 -5.43 -6.17
C GLN A 388 5.13 -4.48 -5.16
N GLY A 389 5.10 -4.90 -3.89
CA GLY A 389 4.31 -4.34 -2.79
C GLY A 389 3.99 -2.85 -2.90
N GLN A 390 2.69 -2.54 -2.97
CA GLN A 390 2.17 -1.20 -2.86
C GLN A 390 2.65 -0.57 -1.55
N LEU A 391 2.97 0.72 -1.60
CA LEU A 391 3.35 1.54 -0.44
C LEU A 391 2.25 1.55 0.64
N PHE A 392 0.98 1.29 0.26
CA PHE A 392 -0.19 1.16 1.13
C PHE A 392 -1.11 0.07 0.57
N VAL A 393 -1.66 -0.79 1.44
CA VAL A 393 -2.46 -1.95 1.04
C VAL A 393 -3.80 -1.51 0.45
N MET A 394 -4.03 -1.83 -0.82
CA MET A 394 -5.34 -2.29 -1.29
C MET A 394 -5.11 -3.68 -1.91
N GLU A 395 -5.51 -4.74 -1.21
CA GLU A 395 -5.52 -6.13 -1.72
C GLU A 395 -6.25 -6.20 -3.08
N SER A 396 -5.93 -7.05 -4.05
CA SER A 396 -4.93 -8.11 -4.25
C SER A 396 -4.79 -8.30 -5.77
N VAL A 397 -3.59 -8.50 -6.32
CA VAL A 397 -3.47 -9.12 -7.65
C VAL A 397 -2.49 -10.28 -7.57
N ASN A 398 -3.05 -11.47 -7.78
CA ASN A 398 -2.37 -12.73 -8.01
C ASN A 398 -1.03 -12.54 -8.74
N LYS A 399 0.04 -13.17 -8.24
CA LYS A 399 1.32 -13.32 -8.95
C LYS A 399 1.04 -13.82 -10.37
N LYS A 400 1.03 -12.91 -11.35
CA LYS A 400 0.68 -13.24 -12.74
C LYS A 400 1.78 -14.09 -13.36
N GLN A 401 1.42 -15.29 -13.84
CA GLN A 401 2.31 -16.08 -14.69
C GLN A 401 2.45 -15.41 -16.07
N PRO A 402 3.64 -15.42 -16.68
CA PRO A 402 3.83 -14.86 -18.01
C PRO A 402 3.04 -15.64 -19.06
N ILE A 403 2.37 -14.93 -19.98
CA ILE A 403 1.63 -15.53 -21.09
C ILE A 403 2.56 -16.02 -22.20
N ALA A 404 3.77 -15.44 -22.29
CA ALA A 404 4.78 -15.85 -23.25
C ALA A 404 6.19 -15.51 -22.75
N TRP A 405 7.18 -16.29 -23.17
CA TRP A 405 8.59 -15.93 -23.08
C TRP A 405 9.10 -15.55 -24.45
N LEU A 406 9.90 -14.50 -24.56
CA LEU A 406 10.49 -14.05 -25.82
C LEU A 406 12.01 -14.08 -25.73
N ARG A 407 12.65 -14.53 -26.82
CA ARG A 407 14.12 -14.62 -26.95
C ARG A 407 14.64 -13.78 -28.09
N LEU A 408 15.80 -13.14 -27.90
CA LEU A 408 16.43 -12.33 -28.94
C LEU A 408 17.03 -13.23 -30.03
N LYS A 409 16.82 -12.89 -31.30
CA LYS A 409 17.11 -13.79 -32.43
C LYS A 409 18.60 -13.97 -32.74
N ASN A 410 19.48 -13.09 -32.27
CA ASN A 410 20.85 -12.98 -32.76
C ASN A 410 21.88 -12.79 -31.63
N LYS A 411 22.26 -13.87 -30.95
CA LYS A 411 23.60 -14.21 -30.40
C LYS A 411 23.46 -15.40 -29.46
N ASN A 412 24.57 -16.05 -29.13
CA ASN A 412 24.67 -17.14 -28.14
C ASN A 412 24.35 -16.70 -26.69
N ASP A 413 23.60 -15.62 -26.51
CA ASP A 413 23.23 -15.07 -25.21
C ASP A 413 21.82 -15.56 -24.87
N ASN A 414 21.67 -16.15 -23.69
CA ASN A 414 20.41 -16.58 -23.11
C ASN A 414 19.55 -15.36 -22.73
N ASP A 415 19.26 -14.44 -23.65
CA ASP A 415 18.43 -13.27 -23.37
C ASP A 415 16.95 -13.62 -23.55
N PHE A 416 16.30 -13.96 -22.42
CA PHE A 416 14.88 -14.30 -22.30
C PHE A 416 14.14 -13.24 -21.50
N LYS A 417 13.06 -12.70 -22.06
CA LYS A 417 12.15 -11.77 -21.39
C LYS A 417 10.75 -12.37 -21.26
N PRO A 418 10.14 -12.37 -20.07
CA PRO A 418 8.74 -12.75 -19.93
C PRO A 418 7.83 -11.64 -20.48
N ALA A 419 6.63 -11.99 -20.94
CA ALA A 419 5.57 -11.06 -21.28
C ALA A 419 4.28 -11.49 -20.58
N PHE A 420 3.59 -10.54 -19.95
CA PHE A 420 2.40 -10.77 -19.13
C PHE A 420 1.10 -10.30 -19.81
N ASN A 421 1.19 -9.65 -20.97
CA ASN A 421 0.06 -9.26 -21.82
C ASN A 421 0.47 -9.08 -23.29
N ASP A 422 -0.52 -8.96 -24.18
CA ASP A 422 -0.29 -8.87 -25.63
C ASP A 422 0.45 -7.59 -26.05
N LYS A 423 0.34 -6.50 -25.28
CA LYS A 423 1.06 -5.24 -25.55
C LYS A 423 2.56 -5.40 -25.32
N GLU A 424 2.95 -6.10 -24.26
CA GLU A 424 4.34 -6.45 -23.96
C GLU A 424 4.91 -7.41 -25.01
N VAL A 425 4.13 -8.42 -25.43
CA VAL A 425 4.50 -9.30 -26.56
C VAL A 425 4.81 -8.47 -27.82
N SER A 426 3.92 -7.53 -28.17
CA SER A 426 4.07 -6.68 -29.36
C SER A 426 5.31 -5.79 -29.28
N THR A 427 5.58 -5.25 -28.08
CA THR A 427 6.74 -4.38 -27.81
C THR A 427 8.06 -5.15 -27.88
N LEU A 428 8.10 -6.36 -27.33
CA LEU A 428 9.31 -7.19 -27.38
C LEU A 428 9.56 -7.70 -28.81
N ILE A 429 8.50 -8.00 -29.58
CA ILE A 429 8.63 -8.36 -31.00
C ILE A 429 9.18 -7.19 -31.82
N SER A 430 8.73 -5.95 -31.59
CA SER A 430 9.25 -4.77 -32.30
C SER A 430 10.73 -4.49 -31.99
N LYS A 431 11.19 -4.88 -30.79
CA LYS A 431 12.60 -4.86 -30.38
C LYS A 431 13.44 -6.04 -30.91
N GLY A 432 12.86 -6.93 -31.72
CA GLY A 432 13.57 -8.03 -32.39
C GLY A 432 13.53 -9.37 -31.65
N TYR A 433 12.75 -9.49 -30.58
CA TYR A 433 12.54 -10.75 -29.88
C TYR A 433 11.51 -11.65 -30.59
N LYS A 434 11.59 -12.95 -30.35
CA LYS A 434 10.63 -13.96 -30.85
C LYS A 434 10.09 -14.81 -29.72
N ILE A 435 8.80 -15.14 -29.79
CA ILE A 435 8.16 -16.06 -28.84
C ILE A 435 8.92 -17.40 -28.82
N ALA A 436 9.45 -17.75 -27.65
CA ALA A 436 10.11 -19.01 -27.37
C ALA A 436 9.03 -20.10 -27.17
N LYS A 437 9.01 -21.09 -28.07
CA LYS A 437 8.03 -22.19 -28.03
C LYS A 437 8.51 -23.41 -27.24
N ARG A 438 9.82 -23.53 -27.04
CA ARG A 438 10.49 -24.63 -26.33
C ARG A 438 11.77 -24.10 -25.70
N PHE A 439 12.12 -24.64 -24.55
CA PHE A 439 13.34 -24.31 -23.80
C PHE A 439 14.25 -25.54 -23.70
N SER A 440 15.54 -25.37 -23.94
CA SER A 440 16.59 -26.33 -23.61
C SER A 440 16.72 -26.47 -22.09
N LYS A 441 17.49 -27.47 -21.64
CA LYS A 441 17.78 -27.65 -20.21
C LYS A 441 18.59 -26.47 -19.65
N GLU A 442 19.52 -25.91 -20.42
CA GLU A 442 20.25 -24.70 -20.00
C GLU A 442 19.34 -23.47 -19.97
N GLU A 443 18.46 -23.32 -20.96
CA GLU A 443 17.51 -22.19 -21.03
C GLU A 443 16.50 -22.24 -19.86
N LYS A 444 15.96 -23.43 -19.53
CA LYS A 444 15.12 -23.61 -18.32
C LYS A 444 15.89 -23.26 -17.05
N SER A 445 17.14 -23.74 -16.94
CA SER A 445 17.98 -23.44 -15.77
C SER A 445 18.29 -21.96 -15.66
N TYR A 446 18.48 -21.27 -16.79
CA TYR A 446 18.68 -19.83 -16.86
C TYR A 446 17.43 -19.08 -16.38
N ILE A 447 16.25 -19.40 -16.89
CA ILE A 447 15.01 -18.74 -16.47
C ILE A 447 14.71 -18.98 -14.98
N ILE A 448 14.94 -20.21 -14.50
CA ILE A 448 14.84 -20.54 -13.06
C ILE A 448 15.86 -19.73 -12.24
N SER A 449 17.08 -19.53 -12.75
CA SER A 449 18.11 -18.71 -12.08
C SER A 449 17.73 -17.23 -11.97
N GLN A 450 16.85 -16.75 -12.85
CA GLN A 450 16.26 -15.41 -12.81
C GLN A 450 15.05 -15.32 -11.86
N GLY A 451 14.69 -16.42 -11.16
CA GLY A 451 13.60 -16.45 -10.17
C GLY A 451 12.20 -16.60 -10.77
N TYR A 452 12.08 -17.18 -11.97
CA TYR A 452 10.80 -17.47 -12.62
C TYR A 452 10.55 -18.96 -12.77
N GLU A 453 9.28 -19.38 -12.68
CA GLU A 453 8.86 -20.77 -12.93
C GLU A 453 8.61 -21.01 -14.43
N VAL A 454 9.06 -22.14 -14.95
CA VAL A 454 8.87 -22.56 -16.36
C VAL A 454 8.31 -23.97 -16.39
N SER A 455 7.12 -24.14 -16.96
CA SER A 455 6.50 -25.45 -17.20
C SER A 455 7.23 -26.29 -18.26
#